data_AF-A0A4U0XRW7-F1
#
_entry.id   AF-A0A4U0XRW7-F1
#
_cell.length_a   1.000
_cell.length_b   1.000
_cell.length_c   1.000
_cell.angle_alpha   90.00
_cell.angle_beta   90.00
_cell.angle_gamma   90.00
#
_symmetry.space_group_name_H-M   'P 1'
#
loop_
_entity.id
_entity.type
_entity.pdbx_description
1 polymer ?
#
loop_
_entity_poly.entity_id
_entity_poly.type
_entity_poly.pdbx_seq_one_letter_code
_entity_poly.pdbx_strand_id
1 'polypeptide(L)'
;LSLPMQLLLTAALGAFLMVAFSLAHSTFAIICAPLAPSPFAFFPPLYTTPIWRITSVRKFWSYGWHRLFARLFLVYGVWPGEWVEKKLTAKGPNQRADLGKVVGGFVSSAFVHSFSVRSVLAGDWIKARGEAQFFVKRVARRLLRRVTVSRVHKYPTASSTTATMDTKNENKKFRNTPEYAEYQRDGFWASNDGKVMPFNTEPGLLEDRAKEKLSEGGWLYASSNAGQSTTHLANRQAFYRHKIIPRMLVDTNKRDTKHEMWGHKTSAPIGFAPIGINKIYHPLGELPVAQVAKELNLPYCLSTAGSTSIEAVGQANGAGTRFFQLYMPHDDELTVSLLKRAVDSGFTACILTVDTWQLGWRHDDVNASNYAFYHGQGADLGLTDPVFQKRLAADGINPKTMPNEAGAKWIDNVWHGRAHTWEKMPWLIKTWKELSGGKPFAIKGIQAVQDARKAVEMGVDGIVVSNHAGRQVDGAQGSLDALEKIVDAVGDKTYIMFDSGVRGASDVVKALCLGAQFVFVGRLWVWGLSIMGEHGVRHVMKSLLADLDIMFNVAGIQNVGQLIGNREWLDSHPAGQTMIAERSRL
;
A
#
# COMPACT_ATOMS: atom_id res chain seq x y z
N LEU A 1 -3.82 6.61 42.56
CA LEU A 1 -2.81 5.70 41.96
C LEU A 1 -1.94 5.16 43.09
N SER A 2 -1.61 3.87 43.13
CA SER A 2 -0.65 3.34 44.11
C SER A 2 0.73 3.98 43.90
N LEU A 3 1.52 4.10 44.96
CA LEU A 3 2.87 4.70 44.90
C LEU A 3 3.76 4.08 43.80
N PRO A 4 3.77 2.74 43.59
CA PRO A 4 4.51 2.13 42.47
C PRO A 4 4.02 2.62 41.11
N MET A 5 2.71 2.80 40.94
CA MET A 5 2.12 3.30 39.69
C MET A 5 2.46 4.77 39.46
N GLN A 6 2.52 5.59 40.51
CA GLN A 6 2.94 6.99 40.42
C GLN A 6 4.42 7.11 40.01
N LEU A 7 5.29 6.25 40.56
CA LEU A 7 6.71 6.20 40.20
C LEU A 7 6.91 5.72 38.75
N LEU A 8 6.17 4.69 38.32
CA LEU A 8 6.18 4.22 36.93
C LEU A 8 5.70 5.29 35.95
N LEU A 9 4.63 6.00 36.26
CA LEU A 9 4.12 7.07 35.41
C LEU A 9 5.05 8.28 35.38
N THR A 10 5.70 8.60 36.51
CA THR A 10 6.68 9.69 36.58
C THR A 10 7.95 9.34 35.79
N ALA A 11 8.43 8.09 35.89
CA ALA A 11 9.55 7.60 35.12
C ALA A 11 9.22 7.55 33.61
N ALA A 12 8.03 7.08 33.24
CA ALA A 12 7.55 7.06 31.87
C ALA A 12 7.40 8.47 31.28
N LEU A 13 6.91 9.43 32.08
CA LEU A 13 6.82 10.83 31.66
C LEU A 13 8.21 11.48 31.51
N GLY A 14 9.13 11.20 32.44
CA GLY A 14 10.52 11.65 32.34
C GLY A 14 11.23 11.10 31.10
N ALA A 15 11.06 9.80 30.83
CA ALA A 15 11.61 9.15 29.62
C ALA A 15 11.00 9.75 28.34
N PHE A 16 9.68 9.95 28.31
CA PHE A 16 9.00 10.59 27.18
C PHE A 16 9.51 12.00 26.90
N LEU A 17 9.69 12.82 27.95
CA LEU A 17 10.18 14.19 27.82
C LEU A 17 11.63 14.24 27.34
N MET A 18 12.49 13.31 27.80
CA MET A 18 13.88 13.21 27.35
C MET A 18 13.97 12.76 25.88
N VAL A 19 13.12 11.82 25.45
CA VAL A 19 13.06 11.38 24.05
C VAL A 19 12.53 12.50 23.15
N ALA A 20 11.48 13.20 23.56
CA ALA A 20 10.93 14.33 22.82
C ALA A 20 11.94 15.49 22.71
N PHE A 21 12.71 15.74 23.78
CA PHE A 21 13.80 16.72 23.79
C PHE A 21 14.93 16.33 22.84
N SER A 22 15.44 15.09 22.91
CA SER A 22 16.49 14.60 22.01
C SER A 22 16.04 14.61 20.55
N LEU A 23 14.81 14.20 20.26
CA LEU A 23 14.26 14.21 18.91
C LEU A 23 14.15 15.63 18.37
N ALA A 24 13.60 16.57 19.15
CA ALA A 24 13.51 17.96 18.75
C ALA A 24 14.89 18.60 18.52
N HIS A 25 15.87 18.27 19.36
CA HIS A 25 17.26 18.75 19.21
C HIS A 25 17.93 18.19 17.95
N SER A 26 17.78 16.88 17.69
CA SER A 26 18.31 16.23 16.49
C SER A 26 17.62 16.73 15.22
N THR A 27 16.30 16.92 15.24
CA THR A 27 15.55 17.50 14.12
C THR A 27 15.95 18.95 13.88
N PHE A 28 16.18 19.74 14.93
CA PHE A 28 16.69 21.11 14.80
C PHE A 28 18.09 21.15 14.18
N ALA A 29 19.00 20.26 14.61
CA ALA A 29 20.34 20.13 14.02
C ALA A 29 20.30 19.74 12.53
N ILE A 30 19.37 18.85 12.15
CA ILE A 30 19.14 18.42 10.76
C ILE A 30 18.54 19.56 9.92
N ILE A 31 17.60 20.33 10.47
CA ILE A 31 16.98 21.48 9.78
C ILE A 31 17.97 22.63 9.61
N CYS A 32 18.93 22.80 10.53
CA CYS A 32 19.98 23.81 10.42
C CYS A 32 21.16 23.40 9.51
N ALA A 33 21.17 22.19 8.95
CA ALA A 33 22.18 21.68 8.03
C ALA A 33 22.41 22.48 6.72
N PRO A 34 21.46 23.27 6.16
CA PRO A 34 21.73 24.05 4.95
C PRO A 34 22.64 25.27 5.16
N LEU A 35 23.05 25.58 6.39
CA LEU A 35 23.68 26.87 6.73
C LEU A 35 25.09 26.79 7.35
N ALA A 36 25.77 25.63 7.39
CA ALA A 36 27.17 25.61 7.85
C ALA A 36 28.04 24.50 7.22
N PRO A 37 29.36 24.75 7.00
CA PRO A 37 30.21 23.90 6.14
C PRO A 37 30.78 22.66 6.82
N SER A 38 30.42 22.38 8.07
CA SER A 38 30.94 21.23 8.82
C SER A 38 30.03 20.85 9.99
N PRO A 39 29.77 19.55 10.23
CA PRO A 39 28.99 19.07 11.37
C PRO A 39 29.63 19.37 12.74
N PHE A 40 30.87 19.86 12.77
CA PHE A 40 31.56 20.28 13.99
C PHE A 40 31.35 21.77 14.35
N ALA A 41 30.78 22.58 13.45
CA ALA A 41 30.57 24.02 13.66
C ALA A 41 29.44 24.34 14.67
N PHE A 42 28.61 23.36 15.02
CA PHE A 42 27.50 23.52 15.99
C PHE A 42 27.87 23.11 17.43
N PHE A 43 29.11 22.65 17.67
CA PHE A 43 29.60 22.46 19.02
C PHE A 43 30.19 23.79 19.54
N PRO A 44 29.72 24.33 20.69
CA PRO A 44 30.44 25.40 21.38
C PRO A 44 31.88 24.97 21.69
N PRO A 45 32.82 25.90 21.91
CA PRO A 45 34.28 25.71 21.84
C PRO A 45 34.83 24.80 22.94
N LEU A 46 34.56 23.50 22.82
CA LEU A 46 35.05 22.42 23.67
C LEU A 46 36.24 21.69 23.04
N TYR A 47 36.65 22.04 21.82
CA TYR A 47 37.65 21.29 21.05
C TYR A 47 38.93 22.06 20.70
N THR A 48 39.24 23.17 21.36
CA THR A 48 40.60 23.75 21.34
C THR A 48 41.43 23.37 22.56
N THR A 49 40.83 22.74 23.58
CA THR A 49 41.55 22.24 24.76
C THR A 49 41.72 20.73 24.65
N PRO A 50 42.96 20.22 24.47
CA PRO A 50 43.20 18.79 24.43
C PRO A 50 42.73 18.09 25.70
N ILE A 51 42.12 16.91 25.56
CA ILE A 51 41.48 16.12 26.63
C ILE A 51 42.39 15.92 27.87
N TRP A 52 43.71 15.80 27.69
CA TRP A 52 44.68 15.68 28.78
C TRP A 52 44.91 16.97 29.59
N ARG A 53 44.34 18.12 29.19
CA ARG A 53 44.35 19.37 29.98
C ARG A 53 43.12 19.54 30.88
N ILE A 54 42.19 18.59 30.88
CA ILE A 54 41.01 18.58 31.77
C ILE A 54 41.39 17.91 33.09
N THR A 55 41.75 18.71 34.08
CA THR A 55 42.34 18.20 35.34
C THR A 55 41.35 17.98 36.48
N SER A 56 40.06 18.29 36.30
CA SER A 56 39.03 17.97 37.30
C SER A 56 37.62 17.96 36.74
N VAL A 57 36.76 17.16 37.39
CA VAL A 57 35.31 17.10 37.16
C VAL A 57 34.69 18.50 37.26
N ARG A 58 35.14 19.33 38.21
CA ARG A 58 34.64 20.71 38.38
C ARG A 58 34.87 21.61 37.16
N LYS A 59 35.99 21.42 36.46
CA LYS A 59 36.37 22.18 35.25
C LYS A 59 35.61 21.70 34.01
N PHE A 60 35.26 20.41 33.95
CA PHE A 60 34.38 19.85 32.93
C PHE A 60 32.97 20.48 32.99
N TRP A 61 32.44 20.65 34.21
CA TRP A 61 31.09 21.19 34.42
C TRP A 61 30.97 22.73 34.35
N SER A 62 32.08 23.46 34.20
CA SER A 62 32.05 24.94 34.15
C SER A 62 31.75 25.56 32.77
N TYR A 63 31.65 24.76 31.70
CA TYR A 63 31.57 25.25 30.32
C TYR A 63 30.18 25.18 29.65
N GLY A 64 29.09 24.96 30.39
CA GLY A 64 27.74 24.80 29.81
C GLY A 64 26.66 25.79 30.29
N TRP A 65 25.76 26.17 29.38
CA TRP A 65 24.50 26.92 29.61
C TRP A 65 23.59 26.37 30.73
N HIS A 66 23.85 25.14 31.16
CA HIS A 66 23.17 24.43 32.25
C HIS A 66 23.22 25.17 33.60
N ARG A 67 24.22 26.02 33.86
CA ARG A 67 24.33 26.75 35.13
C ARG A 67 23.28 27.87 35.28
N LEU A 68 22.80 28.48 34.20
CA LEU A 68 21.71 29.46 34.25
C LEU A 68 20.35 28.76 34.45
N PHE A 69 20.14 27.65 33.74
CA PHE A 69 18.92 26.84 33.80
C PHE A 69 18.73 26.21 35.18
N ALA A 70 19.79 25.63 35.72
CA ALA A 70 19.81 25.07 37.07
C ALA A 70 19.69 26.16 38.14
N ARG A 71 20.27 27.36 37.97
CA ARG A 71 20.08 28.46 38.92
C ARG A 71 18.67 29.06 38.88
N LEU A 72 18.06 29.20 37.70
CA LEU A 72 16.67 29.67 37.60
C LEU A 72 15.68 28.68 38.20
N PHE A 73 15.87 27.37 38.05
CA PHE A 73 14.99 26.35 38.64
C PHE A 73 15.31 26.04 40.11
N LEU A 74 16.58 25.83 40.45
CA LEU A 74 16.99 25.36 41.78
C LEU A 74 17.26 26.50 42.78
N VAL A 75 17.67 27.68 42.31
CA VAL A 75 17.97 28.83 43.18
C VAL A 75 16.83 29.86 43.18
N TYR A 76 16.13 30.06 42.05
CA TYR A 76 15.10 31.11 41.92
C TYR A 76 13.69 30.64 41.52
N GLY A 77 13.43 29.34 41.36
CA GLY A 77 12.29 28.88 40.56
C GLY A 77 11.35 27.89 41.21
N VAL A 78 10.56 28.33 42.20
CA VAL A 78 9.19 27.83 42.50
C VAL A 78 8.31 28.91 43.16
N TRP A 79 8.84 30.06 43.60
CA TRP A 79 8.18 30.78 44.69
C TRP A 79 6.98 31.68 44.35
N PRO A 80 6.80 32.34 43.19
CA PRO A 80 5.70 33.30 43.05
C PRO A 80 4.31 32.65 43.09
N GLY A 81 4.11 31.54 42.37
CA GLY A 81 2.83 30.84 42.33
C GLY A 81 2.47 30.16 43.65
N GLU A 82 3.45 29.51 44.28
CA GLU A 82 3.29 28.92 45.62
C GLU A 82 3.07 30.00 46.70
N TRP A 83 3.75 31.14 46.61
CA TRP A 83 3.58 32.25 47.56
C TRP A 83 2.23 32.95 47.39
N VAL A 84 1.78 33.20 46.16
CA VAL A 84 0.45 33.75 45.88
C VAL A 84 -0.63 32.78 46.36
N GLU A 85 -0.51 31.48 46.07
CA GLU A 85 -1.45 30.48 46.58
C GLU A 85 -1.47 30.50 48.11
N LYS A 86 -0.31 30.48 48.78
CA LYS A 86 -0.23 30.51 50.24
C LYS A 86 -0.81 31.80 50.83
N LYS A 87 -0.60 32.95 50.18
CA LYS A 87 -1.19 34.25 50.56
C LYS A 87 -2.71 34.27 50.41
N LEU A 88 -3.25 33.72 49.32
CA LEU A 88 -4.70 33.73 49.03
C LEU A 88 -5.47 32.66 49.80
N THR A 89 -4.84 31.53 50.11
CA THR A 89 -5.48 30.38 50.76
C THR A 89 -5.15 30.27 52.25
N ALA A 90 -4.38 31.22 52.80
CA ALA A 90 -3.91 31.25 54.19
C ALA A 90 -3.16 29.98 54.64
N LYS A 91 -2.59 29.21 53.71
CA LYS A 91 -1.82 27.99 54.01
C LYS A 91 -0.54 28.32 54.78
N GLY A 92 -0.26 27.57 55.84
CA GLY A 92 0.91 27.77 56.70
C GLY A 92 2.25 27.41 56.01
N PRO A 93 3.41 27.85 56.54
CA PRO A 93 4.72 27.68 55.90
C PRO A 93 5.09 26.22 55.60
N ASN A 94 4.65 25.30 56.46
CA ASN A 94 4.95 23.87 56.41
C ASN A 94 3.90 23.05 55.63
N GLN A 95 2.83 23.68 55.14
CA GLN A 95 1.81 23.02 54.33
C GLN A 95 2.20 23.06 52.85
N ARG A 96 2.04 21.92 52.17
CA ARG A 96 2.41 21.77 50.76
C ARG A 96 1.43 22.56 49.88
N ALA A 97 1.97 23.31 48.92
CA ALA A 97 1.19 23.91 47.84
C ALA A 97 0.87 22.82 46.80
N ASP A 98 -0.41 22.57 46.58
CA ASP A 98 -0.87 21.45 45.74
C ASP A 98 -0.95 21.86 44.26
N LEU A 99 -1.22 23.15 43.99
CA LEU A 99 -1.41 23.68 42.65
C LEU A 99 -0.30 24.67 42.24
N GLY A 100 0.22 25.45 43.19
CA GLY A 100 1.14 26.57 42.97
C GLY A 100 2.52 26.15 42.44
N LYS A 101 2.99 24.94 42.76
CA LYS A 101 4.24 24.39 42.19
C LYS A 101 4.09 24.03 40.72
N VAL A 102 2.95 23.44 40.35
CA VAL A 102 2.65 23.04 38.98
C VAL A 102 2.34 24.26 38.12
N VAL A 103 1.53 25.19 38.63
CA VAL A 103 1.20 26.45 37.95
C VAL A 103 2.43 27.34 37.85
N GLY A 104 3.22 27.46 38.93
CA GLY A 104 4.47 28.22 38.92
C GLY A 104 5.51 27.68 37.94
N GLY A 105 5.68 26.35 37.88
CA GLY A 105 6.53 25.69 36.87
C GLY A 105 6.01 25.88 35.44
N PHE A 106 4.69 25.81 35.25
CA PHE A 106 4.06 26.03 33.94
C PHE A 106 4.20 27.48 33.45
N VAL A 107 3.95 28.46 34.32
CA VAL A 107 4.08 29.90 34.00
C VAL A 107 5.53 30.28 33.77
N SER A 108 6.46 29.75 34.56
CA SER A 108 7.90 30.00 34.37
C SER A 108 8.40 29.39 33.05
N SER A 109 7.94 28.17 32.72
CA SER A 109 8.21 27.55 31.43
C SER A 109 7.61 28.34 30.27
N ALA A 110 6.34 28.76 30.37
CA ALA A 110 5.67 29.56 29.34
C ALA A 110 6.34 30.93 29.14
N PHE A 111 6.80 31.57 30.22
CA PHE A 111 7.50 32.85 30.18
C PHE A 111 8.86 32.73 29.49
N VAL A 112 9.65 31.70 29.83
CA VAL A 112 10.95 31.44 29.20
C VAL A 112 10.80 31.07 27.73
N HIS A 113 9.83 30.21 27.38
CA HIS A 113 9.54 29.88 25.98
C HIS A 113 9.08 31.11 25.19
N SER A 114 8.28 32.00 25.78
CA SER A 114 7.84 33.23 25.12
C SER A 114 9.00 34.19 24.81
N PHE A 115 10.01 34.27 25.69
CA PHE A 115 11.23 35.04 25.42
C PHE A 115 12.13 34.37 24.38
N SER A 116 12.22 33.04 24.37
CA SER A 116 12.95 32.29 23.34
C SER A 116 12.31 32.43 21.96
N VAL A 117 10.98 32.45 21.87
CA VAL A 117 10.23 32.74 20.62
C VAL A 117 10.43 34.19 20.19
N ARG A 118 10.47 35.16 21.11
CA ARG A 118 10.75 36.57 20.82
C ARG A 118 12.12 36.78 20.15
N SER A 119 13.15 36.05 20.58
CA SER A 119 14.48 36.09 19.95
C SER A 119 14.52 35.51 18.53
N VAL A 120 13.59 34.61 18.20
CA VAL A 120 13.46 34.03 16.85
C VAL A 120 12.60 34.93 15.93
N LEU A 121 11.72 35.77 16.50
CA LEU A 121 10.79 36.64 15.76
C LEU A 121 11.12 38.14 15.79
N ALA A 122 12.38 38.49 16.09
CA ALA A 122 12.89 39.87 16.11
C ALA A 122 12.08 40.87 16.97
N GLY A 123 11.37 40.41 18.00
CA GLY A 123 10.77 41.28 19.01
C GLY A 123 9.27 41.62 18.87
N ASP A 124 8.54 41.11 17.87
CA ASP A 124 7.13 41.47 17.62
C ASP A 124 6.11 40.53 18.31
N TRP A 125 5.40 41.04 19.31
CA TRP A 125 4.41 40.30 20.12
C TRP A 125 3.12 39.94 19.37
N ILE A 126 2.80 40.60 18.26
CA ILE A 126 1.56 40.33 17.50
C ILE A 126 1.67 39.00 16.75
N LYS A 127 2.87 38.64 16.29
CA LYS A 127 3.14 37.40 15.52
C LYS A 127 3.11 36.13 16.39
N ALA A 128 3.40 36.23 17.69
CA ALA A 128 3.37 35.09 18.62
C ALA A 128 1.94 34.60 18.99
N ARG A 129 0.91 35.43 18.73
CA ARG A 129 -0.49 35.13 19.11
C ARG A 129 -1.11 33.98 18.31
N GLY A 130 -0.63 33.74 17.08
CA GLY A 130 -1.15 32.70 16.18
C GLY A 130 -0.83 31.28 16.65
N GLU A 131 0.38 31.05 17.15
CA GLU A 131 0.79 29.72 17.64
C GLU A 131 0.12 29.34 18.96
N ALA A 132 -0.04 30.31 19.87
CA ALA A 132 -0.77 30.09 21.13
C ALA A 132 -2.23 29.67 20.87
N GLN A 133 -2.90 30.28 19.89
CA GLN A 133 -4.24 29.88 19.48
C GLN A 133 -4.29 28.51 18.81
N PHE A 134 -3.25 28.15 18.04
CA PHE A 134 -3.12 26.83 17.41
C PHE A 134 -3.01 25.71 18.45
N PHE A 135 -2.19 25.87 19.48
CA PHE A 135 -2.01 24.88 20.55
C PHE A 135 -3.28 24.69 21.40
N VAL A 136 -3.91 25.78 21.81
CA VAL A 136 -5.15 25.73 22.62
C VAL A 136 -6.28 25.03 21.85
N LYS A 137 -6.47 25.36 20.57
CA LYS A 137 -7.51 24.75 19.73
C LYS A 137 -7.27 23.26 19.49
N ARG A 138 -6.02 22.81 19.36
CA ARG A 138 -5.70 21.40 19.10
C ARG A 138 -5.84 20.53 20.35
N VAL A 139 -5.45 21.04 21.51
CA VAL A 139 -5.61 20.34 22.81
C VAL A 139 -7.08 20.21 23.18
N ALA A 140 -7.87 21.29 23.04
CA ALA A 140 -9.32 21.24 23.25
C ALA A 140 -10.01 20.23 22.31
N ARG A 141 -9.61 20.20 21.02
CA ARG A 141 -10.16 19.28 20.02
C ARG A 141 -9.77 17.81 20.25
N ARG A 142 -8.61 17.55 20.88
CA ARG A 142 -8.16 16.19 21.26
C ARG A 142 -8.83 15.67 22.53
N LEU A 143 -9.13 16.55 23.48
CA LEU A 143 -9.90 16.24 24.69
C LEU A 143 -11.37 15.95 24.38
N LEU A 144 -12.02 16.75 23.52
CA LEU A 144 -13.39 16.48 23.08
C LEU A 144 -13.51 15.15 22.32
N ARG A 145 -12.56 14.81 21.45
CA ARG A 145 -12.58 13.53 20.71
C ARG A 145 -12.42 12.29 21.60
N ARG A 146 -11.78 12.39 22.77
CA ARG A 146 -11.64 11.23 23.68
C ARG A 146 -12.89 10.93 24.51
N VAL A 147 -13.77 11.90 24.70
CA VAL A 147 -15.03 11.70 25.43
C VAL A 147 -16.12 11.09 24.53
N THR A 148 -16.04 11.26 23.21
CA THR A 148 -17.08 10.77 22.27
C THR A 148 -16.81 9.35 21.72
N VAL A 149 -15.60 8.82 21.83
CA VAL A 149 -15.20 7.56 21.16
C VAL A 149 -15.44 6.28 22.00
N SER A 150 -15.96 6.39 23.23
CA SER A 150 -16.29 5.20 24.05
C SER A 150 -17.67 4.57 23.76
N ARG A 151 -18.42 5.04 22.75
CA ARG A 151 -19.62 4.33 22.26
C ARG A 151 -19.31 3.56 20.99
N VAL A 152 -19.26 2.23 21.13
CA VAL A 152 -19.27 1.21 20.08
C VAL A 152 -20.23 1.63 18.97
N HIS A 153 -19.71 2.10 17.84
CA HIS A 153 -20.50 2.27 16.64
C HIS A 153 -20.60 0.90 15.97
N LYS A 154 -21.76 0.25 16.12
CA LYS A 154 -22.22 -0.72 15.13
C LYS A 154 -22.34 0.04 13.81
N TYR A 155 -21.46 -0.23 12.86
CA TYR A 155 -21.61 0.28 11.50
C TYR A 155 -22.86 -0.37 10.90
N PRO A 156 -23.84 0.41 10.43
CA PRO A 156 -25.00 -0.17 9.76
C PRO A 156 -24.51 -0.86 8.47
N THR A 157 -25.03 -2.05 8.23
CA THR A 157 -25.14 -2.58 6.87
C THR A 157 -25.81 -1.49 6.03
N ALA A 158 -25.24 -1.16 4.88
CA ALA A 158 -25.79 -0.15 4.00
C ALA A 158 -27.18 -0.59 3.52
N SER A 159 -28.24 -0.24 4.26
CA SER A 159 -29.58 -0.16 3.70
C SER A 159 -29.66 1.16 2.94
N SER A 160 -29.81 1.04 1.63
CA SER A 160 -29.99 2.14 0.70
C SER A 160 -31.20 2.99 1.06
N THR A 161 -31.01 4.13 1.71
CA THR A 161 -31.86 5.29 1.44
C THR A 161 -31.26 5.98 0.23
N THR A 162 -31.65 5.49 -0.96
CA THR A 162 -31.37 6.13 -2.25
C THR A 162 -32.01 7.52 -2.25
N ALA A 163 -31.19 8.56 -2.13
CA ALA A 163 -31.55 9.85 -2.70
C ALA A 163 -31.48 9.68 -4.24
N THR A 164 -32.57 9.20 -4.82
CA THR A 164 -32.78 9.21 -6.27
C THR A 164 -32.93 10.65 -6.73
N MET A 165 -31.83 11.34 -7.01
CA MET A 165 -31.89 12.51 -7.88
C MET A 165 -31.81 12.09 -9.34
N ASP A 166 -32.59 12.83 -10.12
CA ASP A 166 -33.05 12.54 -11.48
C ASP A 166 -32.03 11.81 -12.36
N THR A 167 -32.44 10.61 -12.77
CA THR A 167 -31.71 9.57 -13.48
C THR A 167 -31.82 9.69 -15.00
N LYS A 168 -32.08 10.88 -15.53
CA LYS A 168 -32.20 11.13 -16.98
C LYS A 168 -30.87 11.11 -17.75
N ASN A 169 -29.87 10.35 -17.28
CA ASN A 169 -28.77 10.03 -18.18
C ASN A 169 -29.28 9.02 -19.21
N GLU A 170 -29.44 9.46 -20.47
CA GLU A 170 -29.89 8.60 -21.57
C GLU A 170 -29.03 7.35 -21.73
N ASN A 171 -27.76 7.43 -21.33
CA ASN A 171 -26.82 6.32 -21.33
C ASN A 171 -27.27 5.09 -20.55
N LYS A 172 -28.03 5.25 -19.47
CA LYS A 172 -28.54 4.11 -18.68
C LYS A 172 -29.31 3.10 -19.52
N LYS A 173 -30.00 3.56 -20.57
CA LYS A 173 -30.81 2.70 -21.45
C LYS A 173 -29.96 1.88 -22.44
N PHE A 174 -28.71 2.27 -22.67
CA PHE A 174 -27.85 1.72 -23.73
C PHE A 174 -26.64 0.95 -23.20
N ARG A 175 -26.47 0.84 -21.87
CA ARG A 175 -25.33 0.17 -21.25
C ARG A 175 -25.69 -1.18 -20.66
N ASN A 176 -24.75 -2.12 -20.71
CA ASN A 176 -24.84 -3.45 -20.11
C ASN A 176 -24.16 -3.52 -18.73
N THR A 177 -23.48 -2.44 -18.34
CA THR A 177 -22.76 -2.32 -17.08
C THR A 177 -23.44 -1.28 -16.18
N PRO A 178 -23.24 -1.34 -14.86
CA PRO A 178 -23.65 -0.24 -13.97
C PRO A 178 -23.07 1.10 -14.44
N GLU A 179 -23.79 2.19 -14.18
CA GLU A 179 -23.26 3.54 -14.40
C GLU A 179 -22.30 3.90 -13.27
N TYR A 180 -21.04 3.48 -13.40
CA TYR A 180 -20.03 3.68 -12.37
C TYR A 180 -19.73 5.14 -12.08
N ALA A 181 -19.92 6.05 -13.05
CA ALA A 181 -19.81 7.50 -12.84
C ALA A 181 -20.75 8.03 -11.74
N GLU A 182 -21.87 7.35 -11.46
CA GLU A 182 -22.75 7.73 -10.34
C GLU A 182 -22.03 7.67 -8.99
N TYR A 183 -20.97 6.86 -8.86
CA TYR A 183 -20.20 6.79 -7.62
C TYR A 183 -19.50 8.11 -7.26
N GLN A 184 -19.04 8.87 -8.27
CA GLN A 184 -18.49 10.21 -8.05
C GLN A 184 -19.59 11.18 -7.59
N ARG A 185 -20.76 11.11 -8.22
CA ARG A 185 -21.92 11.93 -7.87
C ARG A 185 -22.38 11.65 -6.44
N ASP A 186 -22.48 10.38 -6.05
CA ASP A 186 -22.82 9.95 -4.69
C ASP A 186 -21.81 10.53 -3.69
N GLY A 187 -20.52 10.56 -4.05
CA GLY A 187 -19.46 11.17 -3.25
C GLY A 187 -19.62 12.68 -3.06
N PHE A 188 -19.99 13.42 -4.12
CA PHE A 188 -20.28 14.85 -4.01
C PHE A 188 -21.53 15.11 -3.15
N TRP A 189 -22.59 14.32 -3.35
CA TRP A 189 -23.83 14.48 -2.61
C TRP A 189 -23.71 14.10 -1.13
N ALA A 190 -22.85 13.13 -0.79
CA ALA A 190 -22.71 12.60 0.56
C ALA A 190 -22.56 13.70 1.63
N SER A 191 -21.89 14.81 1.29
CA SER A 191 -21.69 15.95 2.19
C SER A 191 -22.98 16.66 2.60
N ASN A 192 -24.02 16.66 1.75
CA ASN A 192 -25.35 17.19 2.08
C ASN A 192 -26.04 16.38 3.19
N ASP A 193 -25.74 15.08 3.26
CA ASP A 193 -26.25 14.18 4.31
C ASP A 193 -25.31 14.11 5.53
N GLY A 194 -24.31 15.01 5.62
CA GLY A 194 -23.30 14.99 6.67
C GLY A 194 -22.34 13.79 6.60
N LYS A 195 -22.28 13.10 5.45
CA LYS A 195 -21.40 11.96 5.18
C LYS A 195 -20.21 12.40 4.32
N VAL A 196 -19.16 11.57 4.32
CA VAL A 196 -18.01 11.73 3.41
C VAL A 196 -17.62 10.35 2.87
N MET A 197 -16.92 10.34 1.73
CA MET A 197 -16.32 9.11 1.22
C MET A 197 -15.30 8.54 2.23
N PRO A 198 -15.11 7.21 2.28
CA PRO A 198 -14.30 6.56 3.32
C PRO A 198 -12.86 7.10 3.41
N PHE A 199 -12.23 7.33 2.25
CA PHE A 199 -10.89 7.91 2.12
C PHE A 199 -10.63 8.43 0.71
N ASN A 200 -9.52 9.15 0.53
CA ASN A 200 -9.10 9.59 -0.80
C ASN A 200 -8.50 8.40 -1.56
N THR A 201 -8.92 8.18 -2.80
CA THR A 201 -8.42 7.11 -3.67
C THR A 201 -7.31 7.54 -4.62
N GLU A 202 -6.77 8.75 -4.45
CA GLU A 202 -5.51 9.15 -5.06
C GLU A 202 -4.40 8.15 -4.64
N PRO A 203 -3.65 7.58 -5.58
CA PRO A 203 -2.75 6.46 -5.29
C PRO A 203 -1.67 6.71 -4.23
N GLY A 204 -1.06 7.91 -4.21
CA GLY A 204 -0.06 8.27 -3.20
C GLY A 204 -0.67 8.34 -1.80
N LEU A 205 -1.85 8.93 -1.66
CA LEU A 205 -2.60 9.00 -0.40
C LEU A 205 -3.13 7.63 0.05
N LEU A 206 -3.45 6.73 -0.88
CA LEU A 206 -3.77 5.33 -0.57
C LEU A 206 -2.56 4.62 0.03
N GLU A 207 -1.39 4.78 -0.57
CA GLU A 207 -0.14 4.20 -0.08
C GLU A 207 0.22 4.74 1.31
N ASP A 208 0.19 6.07 1.50
CA ASP A 208 0.45 6.70 2.79
C ASP A 208 -0.51 6.18 3.88
N ARG A 209 -1.81 6.07 3.55
CA ARG A 209 -2.81 5.58 4.52
C ARG A 209 -2.69 4.08 4.77
N ALA A 210 -2.30 3.29 3.77
CA ALA A 210 -2.01 1.87 3.96
C ALA A 210 -0.81 1.68 4.89
N LYS A 211 0.25 2.51 4.74
CA LYS A 211 1.41 2.52 5.64
C LYS A 211 1.02 2.80 7.09
N GLU A 212 0.07 3.71 7.33
CA GLU A 212 -0.43 3.99 8.69
C GLU A 212 -1.21 2.83 9.32
N LYS A 213 -1.74 1.91 8.49
CA LYS A 213 -2.64 0.82 8.94
C LYS A 213 -1.96 -0.54 9.04
N LEU A 214 -0.98 -0.78 8.19
CA LEU A 214 -0.24 -2.04 8.17
C LEU A 214 0.67 -2.16 9.38
N SER A 215 0.96 -3.41 9.76
CA SER A 215 2.15 -3.71 10.55
C SER A 215 3.40 -3.34 9.75
N GLU A 216 4.53 -3.17 10.43
CA GLU A 216 5.80 -2.91 9.75
C GLU A 216 6.12 -3.98 8.70
N GLY A 217 6.02 -5.28 9.06
CA GLY A 217 6.25 -6.36 8.11
C GLY A 217 5.26 -6.39 6.94
N GLY A 218 3.98 -6.11 7.19
CA GLY A 218 2.98 -6.00 6.12
C GLY A 218 3.25 -4.83 5.17
N TRP A 219 3.67 -3.69 5.71
CA TRP A 219 4.09 -2.53 4.93
C TRP A 219 5.32 -2.84 4.08
N LEU A 220 6.41 -3.32 4.71
CA LEU A 220 7.65 -3.64 4.02
C LEU A 220 7.41 -4.64 2.88
N TYR A 221 6.63 -5.70 3.11
CA TYR A 221 6.35 -6.68 2.07
C TYR A 221 5.54 -6.10 0.90
N ALA A 222 4.56 -5.23 1.18
CA ALA A 222 3.71 -4.62 0.15
C ALA A 222 4.44 -3.55 -0.69
N SER A 223 5.24 -2.71 -0.01
CA SER A 223 5.93 -1.57 -0.64
C SER A 223 7.25 -1.97 -1.29
N SER A 224 7.92 -3.03 -0.82
CA SER A 224 9.24 -3.43 -1.30
C SER A 224 9.28 -3.69 -2.81
N ASN A 225 10.39 -3.30 -3.42
CA ASN A 225 10.77 -3.60 -4.79
C ASN A 225 12.18 -4.20 -4.81
N ALA A 226 12.57 -4.80 -5.93
CA ALA A 226 13.93 -5.31 -6.07
C ALA A 226 14.94 -4.17 -6.14
N GLY A 227 16.14 -4.42 -5.62
CA GLY A 227 17.30 -3.55 -5.68
C GLY A 227 17.01 -2.11 -5.25
N GLN A 228 17.41 -1.18 -6.11
CA GLN A 228 17.27 0.26 -5.93
C GLN A 228 15.87 0.78 -6.34
N SER A 229 14.90 -0.10 -6.62
CA SER A 229 13.56 0.25 -7.08
C SER A 229 13.52 1.00 -8.42
N THR A 230 14.57 0.89 -9.23
CA THR A 230 14.67 1.59 -10.53
C THR A 230 13.65 1.04 -11.52
N THR A 231 13.40 -0.27 -11.54
CA THR A 231 12.39 -0.87 -12.41
C THR A 231 10.97 -0.49 -11.98
N HIS A 232 10.72 -0.29 -10.68
CA HIS A 232 9.45 0.26 -10.21
C HIS A 232 9.21 1.67 -10.77
N LEU A 233 10.24 2.51 -10.76
CA LEU A 233 10.19 3.84 -11.37
C LEU A 233 10.02 3.77 -12.88
N ALA A 234 10.74 2.88 -13.57
CA ALA A 234 10.63 2.67 -15.01
C ALA A 234 9.20 2.29 -15.43
N ASN A 235 8.52 1.45 -14.63
CA ASN A 235 7.11 1.13 -14.85
C ASN A 235 6.21 2.37 -14.87
N ARG A 236 6.46 3.33 -13.96
CA ARG A 236 5.69 4.58 -13.92
C ARG A 236 6.05 5.51 -15.07
N GLN A 237 7.35 5.68 -15.33
CA GLN A 237 7.85 6.51 -16.44
C GLN A 237 7.29 6.09 -17.80
N ALA A 238 7.17 4.78 -18.06
CA ALA A 238 6.62 4.27 -19.31
C ALA A 238 5.19 4.78 -19.60
N PHE A 239 4.34 4.96 -18.58
CA PHE A 239 3.00 5.54 -18.77
C PHE A 239 3.03 7.03 -19.15
N TYR A 240 3.99 7.81 -18.65
CA TYR A 240 4.07 9.25 -18.95
C TYR A 240 4.54 9.55 -20.36
N ARG A 241 5.17 8.57 -21.03
CA ARG A 241 5.56 8.66 -22.43
C ARG A 241 4.35 8.77 -23.36
N HIS A 242 3.24 8.15 -22.99
CA HIS A 242 2.01 8.11 -23.78
C HIS A 242 0.98 9.10 -23.22
N LYS A 243 0.47 9.99 -24.05
CA LYS A 243 -0.57 10.96 -23.71
C LYS A 243 -1.84 10.61 -24.46
N ILE A 244 -2.97 10.56 -23.76
CA ILE A 244 -4.26 10.30 -24.39
C ILE A 244 -4.67 11.54 -25.19
N ILE A 245 -5.15 11.36 -26.42
CA ILE A 245 -5.71 12.39 -27.28
C ILE A 245 -7.24 12.34 -27.16
N PRO A 246 -7.88 13.27 -26.42
CA PRO A 246 -9.33 13.30 -26.29
C PRO A 246 -10.01 13.64 -27.61
N ARG A 247 -11.20 13.07 -27.85
CA ARG A 247 -12.04 13.33 -29.03
C ARG A 247 -13.27 14.13 -28.63
N MET A 248 -13.41 15.32 -29.21
CA MET A 248 -14.50 16.25 -28.90
C MET A 248 -15.70 16.02 -29.81
N LEU A 249 -16.89 16.41 -29.33
CA LEU A 249 -18.16 16.30 -30.08
C LEU A 249 -18.51 14.85 -30.50
N VAL A 250 -18.03 13.86 -29.75
CA VAL A 250 -18.42 12.45 -29.91
C VAL A 250 -19.63 12.15 -29.02
N ASP A 251 -20.65 11.50 -29.58
CA ASP A 251 -21.82 11.10 -28.81
C ASP A 251 -21.51 9.95 -27.85
N THR A 252 -21.28 10.27 -26.58
CA THR A 252 -21.05 9.31 -25.49
C THR A 252 -22.32 8.97 -24.70
N ASN A 253 -23.51 9.31 -25.22
CA ASN A 253 -24.79 8.89 -24.65
C ASN A 253 -25.05 7.39 -24.82
N LYS A 254 -24.25 6.66 -25.61
CA LYS A 254 -24.32 5.20 -25.76
C LYS A 254 -22.99 4.51 -25.41
N ARG A 255 -22.32 4.99 -24.35
CA ARG A 255 -21.03 4.43 -23.89
C ARG A 255 -21.20 3.25 -22.94
N ASP A 256 -20.29 2.28 -23.01
CA ASP A 256 -20.25 1.12 -22.11
C ASP A 256 -18.79 0.65 -21.91
N THR A 257 -18.42 0.34 -20.66
CA THR A 257 -17.10 -0.19 -20.31
C THR A 257 -17.00 -1.71 -20.40
N LYS A 258 -18.11 -2.40 -20.68
CA LYS A 258 -18.17 -3.86 -20.80
C LYS A 258 -17.03 -4.41 -21.66
N HIS A 259 -16.47 -5.53 -21.23
CA HIS A 259 -15.48 -6.28 -21.99
C HIS A 259 -15.73 -7.79 -21.92
N GLU A 260 -15.15 -8.56 -22.84
CA GLU A 260 -15.20 -10.01 -22.84
C GLU A 260 -13.79 -10.62 -22.86
N MET A 261 -13.54 -11.54 -21.93
CA MET A 261 -12.26 -12.25 -21.81
C MET A 261 -12.52 -13.74 -21.67
N TRP A 262 -12.03 -14.53 -22.64
CA TRP A 262 -12.20 -15.99 -22.68
C TRP A 262 -13.66 -16.44 -22.43
N GLY A 263 -14.63 -15.74 -23.05
CA GLY A 263 -16.06 -16.01 -22.91
C GLY A 263 -16.72 -15.43 -21.65
N HIS A 264 -15.95 -14.80 -20.75
CA HIS A 264 -16.49 -14.12 -19.57
C HIS A 264 -16.81 -12.67 -19.88
N LYS A 265 -18.09 -12.29 -19.72
CA LYS A 265 -18.55 -10.89 -19.80
C LYS A 265 -18.24 -10.16 -18.50
N THR A 266 -17.32 -9.21 -18.57
CA THR A 266 -16.81 -8.43 -17.44
C THR A 266 -17.29 -6.98 -17.53
N SER A 267 -17.37 -6.30 -16.38
CA SER A 267 -17.82 -4.90 -16.34
C SER A 267 -16.83 -3.90 -16.95
N ALA A 268 -15.56 -4.28 -17.03
CA ALA A 268 -14.46 -3.49 -17.54
C ALA A 268 -13.30 -4.42 -17.90
N PRO A 269 -12.36 -3.99 -18.78
CA PRO A 269 -11.17 -4.76 -19.14
C PRO A 269 -10.10 -4.72 -18.02
N ILE A 270 -10.54 -4.82 -16.76
CA ILE A 270 -9.68 -4.80 -15.56
C ILE A 270 -10.01 -5.97 -14.64
N GLY A 271 -9.01 -6.45 -13.89
CA GLY A 271 -9.17 -7.52 -12.92
C GLY A 271 -8.21 -7.41 -11.75
N PHE A 272 -8.33 -8.31 -10.78
CA PHE A 272 -7.46 -8.35 -9.62
C PHE A 272 -6.24 -9.22 -9.92
N ALA A 273 -5.04 -8.62 -9.89
CA ALA A 273 -3.78 -9.32 -10.06
C ALA A 273 -3.58 -10.36 -8.94
N PRO A 274 -2.88 -11.48 -9.22
CA PRO A 274 -2.51 -12.43 -8.18
C PRO A 274 -1.48 -11.81 -7.23
N ILE A 275 -1.85 -11.67 -5.96
CA ILE A 275 -0.95 -11.29 -4.87
C ILE A 275 -1.19 -12.29 -3.74
N GLY A 276 -0.09 -12.87 -3.25
CA GLY A 276 -0.11 -13.85 -2.17
C GLY A 276 -0.11 -13.23 -0.78
N ILE A 277 -0.36 -14.09 0.21
CA ILE A 277 -0.21 -13.84 1.64
C ILE A 277 -1.08 -12.68 2.15
N ASN A 278 -2.32 -12.54 1.68
CA ASN A 278 -3.14 -11.38 2.00
C ASN A 278 -3.46 -11.21 3.50
N LYS A 279 -3.30 -12.25 4.33
CA LYS A 279 -3.41 -12.17 5.79
C LYS A 279 -2.41 -11.22 6.46
N ILE A 280 -1.31 -10.89 5.81
CA ILE A 280 -0.39 -9.83 6.31
C ILE A 280 -0.96 -8.42 6.11
N TYR A 281 -1.97 -8.27 5.25
CA TYR A 281 -2.65 -7.00 4.99
C TYR A 281 -3.96 -6.88 5.77
N HIS A 282 -4.71 -7.99 5.89
CA HIS A 282 -5.98 -8.03 6.61
C HIS A 282 -6.30 -9.46 7.08
N PRO A 283 -6.82 -9.67 8.31
CA PRO A 283 -7.02 -11.02 8.86
C PRO A 283 -7.87 -11.99 8.03
N LEU A 284 -8.82 -11.47 7.23
CA LEU A 284 -9.66 -12.27 6.33
C LEU A 284 -8.97 -12.68 5.02
N GLY A 285 -7.75 -12.21 4.76
CA GLY A 285 -6.95 -12.57 3.59
C GLY A 285 -7.66 -12.31 2.27
N GLU A 286 -7.71 -13.34 1.43
CA GLU A 286 -8.22 -13.33 0.05
C GLU A 286 -9.74 -13.26 -0.05
N LEU A 287 -10.47 -13.72 0.97
CA LEU A 287 -11.94 -13.85 0.96
C LEU A 287 -12.68 -12.56 0.61
N PRO A 288 -12.43 -11.41 1.28
CA PRO A 288 -13.14 -10.17 0.95
C PRO A 288 -12.83 -9.67 -0.47
N VAL A 289 -11.63 -9.93 -0.98
CA VAL A 289 -11.23 -9.53 -2.35
C VAL A 289 -12.00 -10.36 -3.37
N ALA A 290 -12.08 -11.67 -3.17
CA ALA A 290 -12.89 -12.59 -3.97
C ALA A 290 -14.38 -12.19 -3.99
N GLN A 291 -14.95 -11.82 -2.84
CA GLN A 291 -16.34 -11.37 -2.77
C GLN A 291 -16.56 -10.06 -3.54
N VAL A 292 -15.67 -9.08 -3.37
CA VAL A 292 -15.78 -7.79 -4.07
C VAL A 292 -15.59 -7.95 -5.58
N ALA A 293 -14.71 -8.85 -6.03
CA ALA A 293 -14.53 -9.14 -7.45
C ALA A 293 -15.82 -9.66 -8.10
N LYS A 294 -16.53 -10.58 -7.43
CA LYS A 294 -17.87 -11.02 -7.85
C LYS A 294 -18.87 -9.85 -7.88
N GLU A 295 -18.93 -9.06 -6.82
CA GLU A 295 -19.85 -7.92 -6.70
C GLU A 295 -19.69 -6.92 -7.86
N LEU A 296 -18.44 -6.62 -8.24
CA LEU A 296 -18.13 -5.70 -9.32
C LEU A 296 -18.15 -6.36 -10.71
N ASN A 297 -18.37 -7.67 -10.78
CA ASN A 297 -18.27 -8.51 -11.98
C ASN A 297 -16.91 -8.30 -12.71
N LEU A 298 -15.83 -8.43 -11.93
CA LEU A 298 -14.45 -8.40 -12.38
C LEU A 298 -13.75 -9.73 -12.04
N PRO A 299 -12.86 -10.24 -12.90
CA PRO A 299 -12.09 -11.45 -12.61
C PRO A 299 -11.17 -11.30 -11.39
N TYR A 300 -11.18 -12.29 -10.49
CA TYR A 300 -10.21 -12.42 -9.39
C TYR A 300 -9.15 -13.47 -9.71
N CYS A 301 -7.86 -13.14 -9.60
CA CYS A 301 -6.78 -14.12 -9.75
C CYS A 301 -6.19 -14.52 -8.39
N LEU A 302 -6.40 -15.76 -7.95
CA LEU A 302 -5.83 -16.29 -6.71
C LEU A 302 -4.38 -16.70 -6.90
N SER A 303 -3.47 -16.31 -6.01
CA SER A 303 -2.09 -16.78 -6.02
C SER A 303 -1.92 -18.14 -5.34
N THR A 304 -1.01 -18.97 -5.85
CA THR A 304 -0.54 -20.20 -5.15
C THR A 304 0.05 -19.87 -3.77
N ALA A 305 0.63 -18.68 -3.61
CA ALA A 305 1.11 -18.17 -2.31
C ALA A 305 -0.02 -17.59 -1.44
N GLY A 306 -1.27 -18.00 -1.66
CA GLY A 306 -2.44 -17.53 -0.91
C GLY A 306 -2.41 -17.92 0.56
N SER A 307 -2.91 -17.04 1.41
CA SER A 307 -3.10 -17.27 2.85
C SER A 307 -4.47 -17.86 3.21
N THR A 308 -5.19 -18.34 2.20
CA THR A 308 -6.50 -19.00 2.31
C THR A 308 -6.57 -20.14 1.29
N SER A 309 -7.27 -21.22 1.63
CA SER A 309 -7.46 -22.38 0.74
C SER A 309 -8.15 -22.01 -0.58
N ILE A 310 -7.83 -22.74 -1.65
CA ILE A 310 -8.45 -22.61 -2.98
C ILE A 310 -9.98 -22.71 -2.89
N GLU A 311 -10.48 -23.65 -2.09
CA GLU A 311 -11.90 -23.97 -1.94
C GLU A 311 -12.66 -22.81 -1.29
N ALA A 312 -12.16 -22.27 -0.19
CA ALA A 312 -12.79 -21.14 0.51
C ALA A 312 -12.82 -19.87 -0.36
N VAL A 313 -11.78 -19.63 -1.16
CA VAL A 313 -11.76 -18.53 -2.13
C VAL A 313 -12.79 -18.77 -3.25
N GLY A 314 -12.86 -19.99 -3.76
CA GLY A 314 -13.90 -20.42 -4.70
C GLY A 314 -15.30 -20.17 -4.12
N GLN A 315 -15.55 -20.55 -2.87
CA GLN A 315 -16.82 -20.31 -2.20
C GLN A 315 -17.13 -18.81 -2.05
N ALA A 316 -16.17 -18.00 -1.59
CA ALA A 316 -16.36 -16.56 -1.39
C ALA A 316 -16.60 -15.80 -2.69
N ASN A 317 -15.96 -16.19 -3.80
CA ASN A 317 -16.21 -15.60 -5.11
C ASN A 317 -17.55 -16.06 -5.73
N GLY A 318 -18.24 -17.06 -5.16
CA GLY A 318 -19.61 -17.43 -5.52
C GLY A 318 -19.74 -17.83 -6.99
N ALA A 319 -20.46 -17.05 -7.80
CA ALA A 319 -20.61 -17.23 -9.25
C ALA A 319 -19.71 -16.30 -10.09
N GLY A 320 -18.77 -15.59 -9.48
CA GLY A 320 -17.86 -14.67 -10.16
C GLY A 320 -16.84 -15.35 -11.07
N THR A 321 -16.17 -14.59 -11.92
CA THR A 321 -15.04 -15.11 -12.70
C THR A 321 -13.80 -15.18 -11.81
N ARG A 322 -13.10 -16.32 -11.81
CA ARG A 322 -11.88 -16.50 -11.03
C ARG A 322 -10.82 -17.33 -11.77
N PHE A 323 -9.58 -16.87 -11.67
CA PHE A 323 -8.40 -17.49 -12.29
C PHE A 323 -7.43 -17.96 -11.20
N PHE A 324 -6.71 -19.03 -11.47
CA PHE A 324 -5.74 -19.59 -10.54
C PHE A 324 -4.34 -19.28 -11.07
N GLN A 325 -3.58 -18.49 -10.33
CA GLN A 325 -2.16 -18.29 -10.61
C GLN A 325 -1.36 -19.42 -9.99
N LEU A 326 -0.64 -20.14 -10.84
CA LEU A 326 0.23 -21.24 -10.45
C LEU A 326 1.67 -20.74 -10.26
N TYR A 327 2.23 -20.95 -9.07
CA TYR A 327 3.67 -21.16 -8.91
C TYR A 327 3.87 -22.66 -8.98
N MET A 328 4.47 -23.13 -10.06
CA MET A 328 4.51 -24.56 -10.37
C MET A 328 5.45 -25.27 -9.40
N PRO A 329 4.93 -26.14 -8.52
CA PRO A 329 5.78 -26.88 -7.61
C PRO A 329 6.84 -27.70 -8.33
N HIS A 330 7.94 -27.97 -7.64
CA HIS A 330 8.96 -28.92 -8.11
C HIS A 330 8.56 -30.39 -7.91
N ASP A 331 7.39 -30.62 -7.33
CA ASP A 331 6.73 -31.90 -7.17
C ASP A 331 5.53 -31.96 -8.13
N ASP A 332 5.60 -32.85 -9.13
CA ASP A 332 4.56 -33.00 -10.13
C ASP A 332 3.23 -33.49 -9.51
N GLU A 333 3.26 -34.33 -8.47
CA GLU A 333 2.05 -34.81 -7.77
C GLU A 333 1.34 -33.63 -7.08
N LEU A 334 2.11 -32.76 -6.43
CA LEU A 334 1.59 -31.55 -5.80
C LEU A 334 1.05 -30.55 -6.84
N THR A 335 1.74 -30.41 -7.98
CA THR A 335 1.28 -29.57 -9.10
C THR A 335 -0.09 -30.02 -9.58
N VAL A 336 -0.26 -31.33 -9.83
CA VAL A 336 -1.55 -31.91 -10.26
C VAL A 336 -2.62 -31.72 -9.19
N SER A 337 -2.28 -31.93 -7.90
CA SER A 337 -3.19 -31.72 -6.76
C SER A 337 -3.77 -30.31 -6.74
N LEU A 338 -2.90 -29.30 -6.83
CA LEU A 338 -3.30 -27.89 -6.81
C LEU A 338 -4.18 -27.52 -8.01
N LEU A 339 -3.79 -27.97 -9.21
CA LEU A 339 -4.57 -27.71 -10.42
C LEU A 339 -5.95 -28.35 -10.35
N LYS A 340 -6.04 -29.60 -9.89
CA LYS A 340 -7.31 -30.31 -9.71
C LYS A 340 -8.22 -29.57 -8.71
N ARG A 341 -7.68 -29.20 -7.55
CA ARG A 341 -8.41 -28.42 -6.54
C ARG A 341 -8.93 -27.09 -7.08
N ALA A 342 -8.15 -26.41 -7.93
CA ALA A 342 -8.58 -25.20 -8.61
C ALA A 342 -9.74 -25.48 -9.57
N VAL A 343 -9.66 -26.52 -10.41
CA VAL A 343 -10.78 -26.90 -11.30
C VAL A 343 -12.04 -27.21 -10.52
N ASP A 344 -11.93 -28.05 -9.48
CA ASP A 344 -13.05 -28.49 -8.65
C ASP A 344 -13.69 -27.31 -7.88
N SER A 345 -12.90 -26.28 -7.59
CA SER A 345 -13.35 -25.02 -6.96
C SER A 345 -13.86 -23.96 -7.95
N GLY A 346 -14.07 -24.33 -9.22
CA GLY A 346 -14.69 -23.46 -10.22
C GLY A 346 -13.75 -22.42 -10.84
N PHE A 347 -12.43 -22.57 -10.71
CA PHE A 347 -11.49 -21.70 -11.42
C PHE A 347 -11.55 -21.95 -12.93
N THR A 348 -11.53 -20.87 -13.70
CA THR A 348 -11.81 -20.92 -15.15
C THR A 348 -10.61 -20.70 -16.04
N ALA A 349 -9.44 -20.38 -15.47
CA ALA A 349 -8.17 -20.32 -16.19
C ALA A 349 -7.00 -20.57 -15.24
N CYS A 350 -5.89 -21.05 -15.79
CA CYS A 350 -4.61 -21.17 -15.09
C CYS A 350 -3.62 -20.14 -15.65
N ILE A 351 -2.94 -19.40 -14.76
CA ILE A 351 -1.93 -18.41 -15.11
C ILE A 351 -0.60 -18.82 -14.45
N LEU A 352 0.32 -19.41 -15.21
CA LEU A 352 1.66 -19.74 -14.71
C LEU A 352 2.50 -18.48 -14.56
N THR A 353 3.05 -18.22 -13.38
CA THR A 353 4.01 -17.10 -13.21
C THR A 353 5.44 -17.61 -13.32
N VAL A 354 6.24 -16.99 -14.19
CA VAL A 354 7.61 -17.44 -14.54
C VAL A 354 8.71 -16.42 -14.19
N ASP A 355 8.37 -15.28 -13.58
CA ASP A 355 9.32 -14.20 -13.22
C ASP A 355 9.79 -14.24 -11.74
N THR A 356 9.50 -15.34 -11.05
CA THR A 356 9.74 -15.55 -9.62
C THR A 356 10.13 -17.01 -9.37
N TRP A 357 11.38 -17.37 -9.68
CA TRP A 357 12.00 -18.64 -9.25
C TRP A 357 12.91 -18.46 -8.02
N GLN A 358 13.10 -17.22 -7.61
CA GLN A 358 13.81 -16.80 -6.40
C GLN A 358 13.32 -15.41 -6.04
N LEU A 359 13.20 -15.10 -4.76
CA LEU A 359 12.80 -13.76 -4.33
C LEU A 359 13.85 -12.76 -4.82
N GLY A 360 13.39 -11.69 -5.49
CA GLY A 360 14.28 -10.58 -5.83
C GLY A 360 14.93 -9.97 -4.57
N TRP A 361 16.10 -9.36 -4.72
CA TRP A 361 16.79 -8.74 -3.59
C TRP A 361 16.03 -7.49 -3.11
N ARG A 362 15.39 -7.54 -1.94
CA ARG A 362 14.58 -6.44 -1.38
C ARG A 362 15.20 -5.98 -0.07
N HIS A 363 15.84 -4.81 -0.08
CA HIS A 363 16.68 -4.35 1.03
C HIS A 363 15.94 -4.31 2.38
N ASP A 364 14.73 -3.78 2.41
CA ASP A 364 13.97 -3.67 3.66
C ASP A 364 13.52 -5.05 4.17
N ASP A 365 13.07 -5.93 3.27
CA ASP A 365 12.68 -7.29 3.65
C ASP A 365 13.88 -8.07 4.22
N VAL A 366 15.07 -7.95 3.61
CA VAL A 366 16.29 -8.60 4.10
C VAL A 366 16.73 -8.02 5.43
N ASN A 367 16.79 -6.69 5.56
CA ASN A 367 17.22 -6.01 6.79
C ASN A 367 16.30 -6.33 7.98
N ALA A 368 14.99 -6.40 7.73
CA ALA A 368 14.00 -6.71 8.76
C ALA A 368 13.77 -8.23 8.96
N SER A 369 14.47 -9.10 8.21
CA SER A 369 14.17 -10.55 8.16
C SER A 369 12.68 -10.84 7.88
N ASN A 370 12.04 -9.99 7.06
CA ASN A 370 10.61 -9.95 6.81
C ASN A 370 10.22 -10.91 5.68
N TYR A 371 10.39 -12.21 5.93
CA TYR A 371 9.95 -13.26 5.01
C TYR A 371 8.89 -14.14 5.65
N ALA A 372 7.62 -13.85 5.36
CA ALA A 372 6.45 -14.41 6.04
C ALA A 372 6.48 -15.95 6.17
N PHE A 373 6.93 -16.65 5.12
CA PHE A 373 7.02 -18.11 5.09
C PHE A 373 7.96 -18.69 6.15
N TYR A 374 9.05 -17.99 6.49
CA TYR A 374 9.98 -18.43 7.53
C TYR A 374 9.48 -18.16 8.95
N HIS A 375 8.36 -17.45 9.07
CA HIS A 375 7.70 -17.12 10.34
C HIS A 375 6.32 -17.78 10.46
N GLY A 376 6.11 -18.90 9.75
CA GLY A 376 4.90 -19.71 9.85
C GLY A 376 3.66 -19.10 9.23
N GLN A 377 3.81 -18.10 8.35
CA GLN A 377 2.70 -17.43 7.67
C GLN A 377 2.74 -17.71 6.16
N GLY A 378 1.58 -17.81 5.51
CA GLY A 378 1.49 -17.92 4.05
C GLY A 378 1.54 -19.34 3.49
N ALA A 379 1.65 -20.36 4.37
CA ALA A 379 1.53 -21.75 3.97
C ALA A 379 0.08 -22.26 3.98
N ASP A 380 -0.89 -21.45 4.41
CA ASP A 380 -2.27 -21.84 4.65
C ASP A 380 -2.90 -22.63 3.49
N LEU A 381 -2.68 -22.21 2.25
CA LEU A 381 -3.16 -22.91 1.07
C LEU A 381 -2.53 -24.30 0.94
N GLY A 382 -1.21 -24.40 1.09
CA GLY A 382 -0.47 -25.66 1.09
C GLY A 382 -0.87 -26.58 2.23
N LEU A 383 -1.12 -26.04 3.43
CA LEU A 383 -1.53 -26.81 4.61
C LEU A 383 -2.91 -27.47 4.45
N THR A 384 -3.70 -27.06 3.46
CA THR A 384 -4.95 -27.73 3.07
C THR A 384 -4.79 -28.73 1.93
N ASP A 385 -3.60 -28.86 1.34
CA ASP A 385 -3.33 -29.79 0.27
C ASP A 385 -2.95 -31.20 0.79
N PRO A 386 -3.63 -32.27 0.34
CA PRO A 386 -3.35 -33.62 0.81
C PRO A 386 -1.95 -34.12 0.43
N VAL A 387 -1.42 -33.73 -0.74
CA VAL A 387 -0.07 -34.12 -1.15
C VAL A 387 0.95 -33.38 -0.31
N PHE A 388 0.77 -32.07 -0.09
CA PHE A 388 1.69 -31.31 0.77
C PHE A 388 1.67 -31.81 2.23
N GLN A 389 0.50 -32.13 2.78
CA GLN A 389 0.39 -32.74 4.12
C GLN A 389 1.15 -34.08 4.20
N LYS A 390 1.06 -34.91 3.17
CA LYS A 390 1.85 -36.16 3.06
C LYS A 390 3.36 -35.87 3.02
N ARG A 391 3.80 -34.83 2.30
CA ARG A 391 5.21 -34.42 2.26
C ARG A 391 5.71 -33.88 3.61
N LEU A 392 4.88 -33.14 4.34
CA LEU A 392 5.21 -32.70 5.70
C LEU A 392 5.38 -33.88 6.65
N ALA A 393 4.45 -34.84 6.62
CA ALA A 393 4.49 -36.04 7.46
C ALA A 393 5.73 -36.91 7.17
N ALA A 394 6.11 -37.07 5.89
CA ALA A 394 7.29 -37.82 5.49
C ALA A 394 8.60 -37.22 6.06
N ASP A 395 8.65 -35.90 6.20
CA ASP A 395 9.79 -35.18 6.77
C ASP A 395 9.69 -35.02 8.30
N GLY A 396 8.66 -35.56 8.95
CA GLY A 396 8.43 -35.42 10.38
C GLY A 396 8.01 -34.01 10.82
N ILE A 397 7.56 -33.15 9.89
CA ILE A 397 7.17 -31.76 10.18
C ILE A 397 5.69 -31.72 10.57
N ASN A 398 5.41 -31.37 11.83
CA ASN A 398 4.05 -31.10 12.29
C ASN A 398 3.77 -29.58 12.20
N PRO A 399 2.91 -29.11 11.29
CA PRO A 399 2.71 -27.67 11.08
C PRO A 399 2.13 -26.92 12.30
N LYS A 400 1.55 -27.63 13.28
CA LYS A 400 1.06 -27.00 14.52
C LYS A 400 2.19 -26.68 15.51
N THR A 401 3.22 -27.51 15.55
CA THR A 401 4.36 -27.36 16.47
C THR A 401 5.61 -26.83 15.78
N MET A 402 5.68 -26.94 14.46
CA MET A 402 6.78 -26.55 13.57
C MET A 402 6.26 -25.69 12.39
N PRO A 403 5.59 -24.55 12.68
CA PRO A 403 4.98 -23.74 11.63
C PRO A 403 6.01 -23.09 10.69
N ASN A 404 7.20 -22.74 11.19
CA ASN A 404 8.26 -22.13 10.40
C ASN A 404 8.82 -23.11 9.36
N GLU A 405 9.07 -24.35 9.78
CA GLU A 405 9.55 -25.43 8.92
C GLU A 405 8.50 -25.82 7.87
N ALA A 406 7.22 -25.83 8.26
CA ALA A 406 6.14 -26.05 7.29
C ALA A 406 6.05 -24.93 6.24
N GLY A 407 6.21 -23.68 6.66
CA GLY A 407 6.24 -22.53 5.75
C GLY A 407 7.47 -22.50 4.84
N ALA A 408 8.64 -22.80 5.37
CA ALA A 408 9.87 -22.97 4.59
C ALA A 408 9.72 -24.10 3.56
N LYS A 409 9.21 -25.27 3.97
CA LYS A 409 8.99 -26.38 3.04
C LYS A 409 7.97 -26.03 1.96
N TRP A 410 6.92 -25.27 2.28
CA TRP A 410 5.95 -24.83 1.27
C TRP A 410 6.64 -24.00 0.20
N ILE A 411 7.36 -22.95 0.61
CA ILE A 411 7.96 -22.00 -0.33
C ILE A 411 9.07 -22.62 -1.18
N ASP A 412 9.89 -23.49 -0.59
CA ASP A 412 10.97 -24.25 -1.26
C ASP A 412 10.44 -25.30 -2.24
N ASN A 413 9.18 -25.71 -2.10
CA ASN A 413 8.51 -26.57 -3.07
C ASN A 413 7.81 -25.80 -4.18
N VAL A 414 7.18 -24.65 -3.89
CA VAL A 414 6.33 -23.98 -4.89
C VAL A 414 7.10 -23.10 -5.88
N TRP A 415 8.22 -22.48 -5.50
CA TRP A 415 9.01 -21.69 -6.47
C TRP A 415 10.45 -21.34 -6.08
N HIS A 416 10.92 -21.54 -4.85
CA HIS A 416 12.26 -21.12 -4.44
C HIS A 416 13.39 -21.99 -5.02
N GLY A 417 14.44 -21.33 -5.54
CA GLY A 417 15.76 -21.89 -5.81
C GLY A 417 15.88 -22.76 -7.06
N ARG A 418 14.80 -22.94 -7.84
CA ARG A 418 14.79 -23.79 -9.03
C ARG A 418 13.90 -23.19 -10.12
N ALA A 419 14.46 -22.97 -11.31
CA ALA A 419 13.70 -22.52 -12.46
C ALA A 419 13.15 -23.71 -13.26
N HIS A 420 11.94 -23.59 -13.79
CA HIS A 420 11.43 -24.49 -14.83
C HIS A 420 11.88 -24.01 -16.21
N THR A 421 11.98 -24.94 -17.16
CA THR A 421 12.35 -24.65 -18.55
C THR A 421 11.14 -24.73 -19.47
N TRP A 422 11.30 -24.18 -20.68
CA TRP A 422 10.29 -24.30 -21.76
C TRP A 422 9.94 -25.77 -22.08
N GLU A 423 10.82 -26.73 -21.81
CA GLU A 423 10.60 -28.17 -22.08
C GLU A 423 9.50 -28.77 -21.18
N LYS A 424 9.27 -28.18 -20.00
CA LYS A 424 8.25 -28.61 -19.07
C LYS A 424 6.86 -28.07 -19.42
N MET A 425 6.79 -27.02 -20.26
CA MET A 425 5.54 -26.36 -20.62
C MET A 425 4.53 -27.25 -21.33
N PRO A 426 4.90 -28.09 -22.33
CA PRO A 426 3.94 -28.98 -22.98
C PRO A 426 3.24 -29.93 -22.00
N TRP A 427 3.98 -30.47 -21.02
CA TRP A 427 3.38 -31.30 -19.97
C TRP A 427 2.38 -30.50 -19.15
N LEU A 428 2.76 -29.32 -18.65
CA LEU A 428 1.90 -28.53 -17.77
C LEU A 428 0.63 -28.04 -18.49
N ILE A 429 0.77 -27.55 -19.74
CA ILE A 429 -0.37 -27.13 -20.56
C ILE A 429 -1.32 -28.30 -20.77
N LYS A 430 -0.79 -29.47 -21.18
CA LYS A 430 -1.58 -30.69 -21.37
C LYS A 430 -2.31 -31.09 -20.09
N THR A 431 -1.61 -31.16 -18.95
CA THR A 431 -2.19 -31.51 -17.65
C THR A 431 -3.33 -30.56 -17.27
N TRP A 432 -3.14 -29.24 -17.42
CA TRP A 432 -4.22 -28.29 -17.15
C TRP A 432 -5.42 -28.49 -18.09
N LYS A 433 -5.18 -28.64 -19.39
CA LYS A 433 -6.25 -28.81 -20.39
C LYS A 433 -7.05 -30.09 -20.13
N GLU A 434 -6.39 -31.19 -19.78
CA GLU A 434 -7.04 -32.45 -19.43
C GLU A 434 -7.87 -32.33 -18.15
N LEU A 435 -7.32 -31.75 -17.08
CA LEU A 435 -8.03 -31.58 -15.82
C LEU A 435 -9.22 -30.63 -15.94
N SER A 436 -9.07 -29.55 -16.71
CA SER A 436 -10.04 -28.46 -16.77
C SER A 436 -11.12 -28.61 -17.84
N GLY A 437 -10.98 -29.59 -18.75
CA GLY A 437 -11.85 -29.72 -19.92
C GLY A 437 -11.56 -28.67 -21.01
N GLY A 438 -10.29 -28.30 -21.19
CA GLY A 438 -9.85 -27.40 -22.26
C GLY A 438 -9.80 -25.91 -21.90
N LYS A 439 -9.96 -25.53 -20.63
CA LYS A 439 -10.00 -24.11 -20.20
C LYS A 439 -8.68 -23.36 -20.48
N PRO A 440 -8.69 -22.02 -20.56
CA PRO A 440 -7.51 -21.22 -20.88
C PRO A 440 -6.31 -21.44 -19.95
N PHE A 441 -5.12 -21.44 -20.54
CA PHE A 441 -3.82 -21.44 -19.89
C PHE A 441 -3.01 -20.24 -20.38
N ALA A 442 -2.45 -19.46 -19.46
CA ALA A 442 -1.63 -18.30 -19.78
C ALA A 442 -0.31 -18.28 -19.02
N ILE A 443 0.66 -17.51 -19.53
CA ILE A 443 1.96 -17.30 -18.88
C ILE A 443 2.11 -15.84 -18.47
N LYS A 444 2.47 -15.59 -17.21
CA LYS A 444 2.72 -14.27 -16.62
C LYS A 444 4.20 -14.06 -16.33
N GLY A 445 4.69 -12.86 -16.64
CA GLY A 445 6.07 -12.45 -16.39
C GLY A 445 6.88 -12.25 -17.67
N ILE A 446 6.22 -12.28 -18.83
CA ILE A 446 6.87 -12.11 -20.13
C ILE A 446 7.25 -10.64 -20.30
N GLN A 447 8.53 -10.39 -20.61
CA GLN A 447 9.08 -9.05 -20.90
C GLN A 447 9.86 -9.01 -22.22
N ALA A 448 10.35 -10.15 -22.69
CA ALA A 448 11.10 -10.25 -23.93
C ALA A 448 10.20 -10.70 -25.09
N VAL A 449 10.45 -10.14 -26.28
CA VAL A 449 9.75 -10.51 -27.52
C VAL A 449 9.98 -11.99 -27.87
N GLN A 450 11.19 -12.50 -27.63
CA GLN A 450 11.56 -13.88 -27.89
C GLN A 450 10.71 -14.85 -27.06
N ASP A 451 10.53 -14.55 -25.78
CA ASP A 451 9.70 -15.37 -24.88
C ASP A 451 8.22 -15.30 -25.26
N ALA A 452 7.74 -14.13 -25.72
CA ALA A 452 6.37 -14.00 -26.21
C ALA A 452 6.13 -14.84 -27.47
N ARG A 453 7.05 -14.81 -28.44
CA ARG A 453 7.00 -15.69 -29.61
C ARG A 453 7.03 -17.16 -29.22
N LYS A 454 7.88 -17.52 -28.24
CA LYS A 454 7.97 -18.89 -27.76
C LYS A 454 6.69 -19.36 -27.08
N ALA A 455 6.04 -18.52 -26.29
CA ALA A 455 4.75 -18.80 -25.69
C ALA A 455 3.65 -19.02 -26.77
N VAL A 456 3.63 -18.21 -27.82
CA VAL A 456 2.73 -18.41 -28.98
C VAL A 456 3.00 -19.75 -29.68
N GLU A 457 4.26 -20.10 -29.93
CA GLU A 457 4.64 -21.40 -30.52
C GLU A 457 4.16 -22.59 -29.67
N MET A 458 4.13 -22.43 -28.34
CA MET A 458 3.65 -23.46 -27.40
C MET A 458 2.12 -23.55 -27.33
N GLY A 459 1.39 -22.68 -28.02
CA GLY A 459 -0.08 -22.70 -28.08
C GLY A 459 -0.76 -22.27 -26.79
N VAL A 460 -0.17 -21.34 -26.02
CA VAL A 460 -0.84 -20.77 -24.84
C VAL A 460 -2.03 -19.89 -25.26
N ASP A 461 -3.07 -19.88 -24.45
CA ASP A 461 -4.28 -19.07 -24.70
C ASP A 461 -4.09 -17.59 -24.34
N GLY A 462 -3.01 -17.25 -23.63
CA GLY A 462 -2.65 -15.87 -23.37
C GLY A 462 -1.29 -15.65 -22.71
N ILE A 463 -0.87 -14.38 -22.70
CA ILE A 463 0.35 -13.91 -22.06
C ILE A 463 0.01 -12.70 -21.20
N VAL A 464 0.53 -12.64 -19.97
CA VAL A 464 0.51 -11.44 -19.13
C VAL A 464 1.90 -10.80 -19.18
N VAL A 465 1.99 -9.67 -19.87
CA VAL A 465 3.17 -8.81 -19.87
C VAL A 465 3.30 -8.17 -18.49
N SER A 466 4.35 -8.55 -17.78
CA SER A 466 4.53 -8.26 -16.34
C SER A 466 6.02 -8.27 -16.01
N ASN A 467 6.46 -7.37 -15.14
CA ASN A 467 7.75 -7.50 -14.43
C ASN A 467 7.56 -7.60 -12.91
N HIS A 468 6.41 -8.14 -12.50
CA HIS A 468 6.04 -8.30 -11.10
C HIS A 468 6.04 -6.96 -10.34
N ALA A 469 5.66 -5.89 -11.02
CA ALA A 469 5.68 -4.50 -10.54
C ALA A 469 7.05 -4.03 -9.99
N GLY A 470 8.15 -4.52 -10.60
CA GLY A 470 9.53 -4.21 -10.24
C GLY A 470 10.02 -4.93 -8.97
N ARG A 471 9.35 -6.01 -8.54
CA ARG A 471 9.67 -6.72 -7.29
C ARG A 471 10.73 -7.81 -7.42
N GLN A 472 11.18 -8.08 -8.64
CA GLN A 472 12.01 -9.26 -8.97
C GLN A 472 13.35 -8.88 -9.60
N VAL A 473 13.35 -8.32 -10.80
CA VAL A 473 14.56 -7.86 -11.50
C VAL A 473 14.60 -6.34 -11.44
N ASP A 474 15.63 -5.79 -10.80
CA ASP A 474 15.90 -4.34 -10.81
C ASP A 474 16.93 -3.99 -11.89
N GLY A 475 16.79 -2.82 -12.51
CA GLY A 475 17.52 -2.44 -13.73
C GLY A 475 16.87 -2.96 -15.03
N ALA A 476 15.71 -3.61 -14.94
CA ALA A 476 14.90 -4.02 -16.09
C ALA A 476 14.09 -2.85 -16.69
N GLN A 477 13.67 -3.01 -17.95
CA GLN A 477 12.79 -2.08 -18.68
C GLN A 477 11.41 -1.91 -18.01
N GLY A 478 10.72 -0.82 -18.32
CA GLY A 478 9.32 -0.62 -17.93
C GLY A 478 8.42 -1.66 -18.60
N SER A 479 7.47 -2.22 -17.86
CA SER A 479 6.62 -3.30 -18.39
C SER A 479 5.74 -2.84 -19.55
N LEU A 480 5.30 -1.58 -19.54
CA LEU A 480 4.52 -1.00 -20.65
C LEU A 480 5.36 -0.83 -21.92
N ASP A 481 6.66 -0.56 -21.79
CA ASP A 481 7.59 -0.54 -22.93
C ASP A 481 7.75 -1.94 -23.55
N ALA A 482 7.76 -2.98 -22.69
CA ALA A 482 7.76 -4.36 -23.15
C ALA A 482 6.46 -4.73 -23.85
N LEU A 483 5.30 -4.27 -23.34
CA LEU A 483 3.99 -4.53 -23.94
C LEU A 483 3.95 -4.07 -25.40
N GLU A 484 4.35 -2.83 -25.66
CA GLU A 484 4.36 -2.26 -27.01
C GLU A 484 5.15 -3.14 -28.00
N LYS A 485 6.38 -3.51 -27.63
CA LYS A 485 7.25 -4.37 -28.45
C LYS A 485 6.71 -5.78 -28.64
N ILE A 486 6.08 -6.35 -27.60
CA ILE A 486 5.51 -7.69 -27.63
C ILE A 486 4.30 -7.72 -28.56
N VAL A 487 3.39 -6.75 -28.44
CA VAL A 487 2.22 -6.60 -29.32
C VAL A 487 2.67 -6.49 -30.79
N ASP A 488 3.66 -5.64 -31.09
CA ASP A 488 4.20 -5.49 -32.45
C ASP A 488 4.75 -6.81 -33.02
N ALA A 489 5.31 -7.66 -32.16
CA ALA A 489 5.97 -8.90 -32.59
C ALA A 489 5.04 -10.11 -32.71
N VAL A 490 3.95 -10.16 -31.93
CA VAL A 490 3.05 -11.34 -31.87
C VAL A 490 1.63 -11.06 -32.36
N GLY A 491 1.22 -9.79 -32.45
CA GLY A 491 -0.09 -9.39 -32.95
C GLY A 491 -1.25 -10.03 -32.17
N ASP A 492 -2.20 -10.59 -32.89
CA ASP A 492 -3.43 -11.23 -32.40
C ASP A 492 -3.30 -12.75 -32.20
N LYS A 493 -2.10 -13.33 -32.31
CA LYS A 493 -1.86 -14.78 -32.23
C LYS A 493 -2.15 -15.40 -30.86
N THR A 494 -2.25 -14.59 -29.81
CA THR A 494 -2.61 -15.02 -28.45
C THR A 494 -3.24 -13.87 -27.69
N TYR A 495 -3.96 -14.14 -26.59
CA TYR A 495 -4.57 -13.09 -25.79
C TYR A 495 -3.51 -12.33 -24.97
N ILE A 496 -3.38 -11.02 -25.18
CA ILE A 496 -2.37 -10.20 -24.50
C ILE A 496 -2.98 -9.47 -23.31
N MET A 497 -2.43 -9.69 -22.13
CA MET A 497 -2.82 -9.06 -20.88
C MET A 497 -1.63 -8.27 -20.32
N PHE A 498 -1.91 -7.36 -19.39
CA PHE A 498 -0.90 -6.47 -18.85
C PHE A 498 -1.06 -6.24 -17.34
N ASP A 499 0.06 -6.11 -16.63
CA ASP A 499 0.10 -5.57 -15.26
C ASP A 499 1.35 -4.69 -15.05
N SER A 500 1.63 -4.29 -13.80
CA SER A 500 2.85 -3.57 -13.41
C SER A 500 2.83 -2.06 -13.72
N GLY A 501 2.38 -1.29 -12.73
CA GLY A 501 2.49 0.18 -12.74
C GLY A 501 1.17 0.93 -12.83
N VAL A 502 0.04 0.25 -13.07
CA VAL A 502 -1.29 0.86 -13.18
C VAL A 502 -1.70 1.56 -11.88
N ARG A 503 -2.15 2.82 -11.99
CA ARG A 503 -2.57 3.66 -10.86
C ARG A 503 -3.92 4.35 -11.05
N GLY A 504 -4.45 4.41 -12.28
CA GLY A 504 -5.76 5.02 -12.57
C GLY A 504 -6.27 4.62 -13.95
N ALA A 505 -7.43 5.17 -14.35
CA ALA A 505 -8.05 4.85 -15.62
C ALA A 505 -7.19 5.22 -16.83
N SER A 506 -6.40 6.31 -16.74
CA SER A 506 -5.49 6.71 -17.81
C SER A 506 -4.48 5.63 -18.15
N ASP A 507 -3.99 4.92 -17.13
CA ASP A 507 -3.00 3.87 -17.31
C ASP A 507 -3.64 2.63 -17.96
N VAL A 508 -4.88 2.30 -17.56
CA VAL A 508 -5.67 1.25 -18.20
C VAL A 508 -5.86 1.57 -19.69
N VAL A 509 -6.37 2.77 -20.01
CA VAL A 509 -6.62 3.19 -21.40
C VAL A 509 -5.34 3.15 -22.23
N LYS A 510 -4.21 3.65 -21.71
CA LYS A 510 -2.92 3.60 -22.42
C LYS A 510 -2.48 2.16 -22.73
N ALA A 511 -2.59 1.25 -21.76
CA ALA A 511 -2.26 -0.16 -21.98
C ALA A 511 -3.15 -0.79 -23.05
N LEU A 512 -4.46 -0.49 -23.05
CA LEU A 512 -5.40 -0.96 -24.08
C LEU A 512 -5.01 -0.43 -25.46
N CYS A 513 -4.76 0.87 -25.60
CA CYS A 513 -4.31 1.50 -26.84
C CYS A 513 -3.01 0.90 -27.40
N LEU A 514 -2.12 0.43 -26.53
CA LEU A 514 -0.88 -0.24 -26.93
C LEU A 514 -1.07 -1.70 -27.35
N GLY A 515 -2.24 -2.30 -27.08
CA GLY A 515 -2.61 -3.65 -27.53
C GLY A 515 -2.86 -4.65 -26.40
N ALA A 516 -2.82 -4.25 -25.13
CA ALA A 516 -3.37 -5.11 -24.09
C ALA A 516 -4.88 -5.25 -24.29
N GLN A 517 -5.39 -6.45 -24.06
CA GLN A 517 -6.82 -6.75 -24.11
C GLN A 517 -7.43 -6.80 -22.70
N PHE A 518 -6.60 -6.92 -21.66
CA PHE A 518 -7.04 -6.92 -20.26
C PHE A 518 -5.93 -6.47 -19.33
N VAL A 519 -6.29 -5.78 -18.24
CA VAL A 519 -5.34 -5.18 -17.30
C VAL A 519 -5.55 -5.69 -15.87
N PHE A 520 -4.52 -6.31 -15.29
CA PHE A 520 -4.55 -6.69 -13.88
C PHE A 520 -4.07 -5.55 -12.98
N VAL A 521 -4.86 -5.24 -11.95
CA VAL A 521 -4.57 -4.22 -10.94
C VAL A 521 -3.99 -4.91 -9.71
N GLY A 522 -2.89 -4.39 -9.17
CA GLY A 522 -2.19 -4.95 -8.00
C GLY A 522 -2.31 -4.09 -6.74
N ARG A 523 -1.25 -3.33 -6.42
CA ARG A 523 -1.11 -2.58 -5.15
C ARG A 523 -2.32 -1.74 -4.74
N LEU A 524 -3.07 -1.15 -5.68
CA LEU A 524 -4.26 -0.35 -5.35
C LEU A 524 -5.27 -1.11 -4.49
N TRP A 525 -5.65 -2.34 -4.86
CA TRP A 525 -6.63 -3.08 -4.07
C TRP A 525 -6.02 -3.63 -2.78
N VAL A 526 -4.69 -3.85 -2.73
CA VAL A 526 -3.98 -4.18 -1.48
C VAL A 526 -4.05 -3.01 -0.51
N TRP A 527 -3.84 -1.77 -0.97
CA TRP A 527 -4.02 -0.59 -0.14
C TRP A 527 -5.45 -0.48 0.38
N GLY A 528 -6.45 -0.71 -0.47
CA GLY A 528 -7.84 -0.79 -0.04
C GLY A 528 -8.07 -1.83 1.06
N LEU A 529 -7.56 -3.05 0.86
CA LEU A 529 -7.65 -4.16 1.82
C LEU A 529 -7.05 -3.80 3.17
N SER A 530 -5.86 -3.20 3.17
CA SER A 530 -5.14 -2.79 4.37
C SER A 530 -5.84 -1.67 5.15
N ILE A 531 -6.52 -0.76 4.45
CA ILE A 531 -7.12 0.43 5.08
C ILE A 531 -8.44 0.08 5.80
N MET A 532 -9.33 -0.64 5.11
CA MET A 532 -10.70 -0.93 5.60
C MET A 532 -11.24 -2.29 5.14
N GLY A 533 -10.38 -3.29 4.94
CA GLY A 533 -10.79 -4.64 4.57
C GLY A 533 -11.63 -4.65 3.30
N GLU A 534 -12.70 -5.44 3.31
CA GLU A 534 -13.67 -5.55 2.20
C GLU A 534 -14.20 -4.19 1.72
N HIS A 535 -14.51 -3.28 2.65
CA HIS A 535 -15.04 -1.97 2.30
C HIS A 535 -14.00 -1.13 1.55
N GLY A 536 -12.74 -1.21 1.96
CA GLY A 536 -11.67 -0.49 1.30
C GLY A 536 -11.35 -1.05 -0.09
N VAL A 537 -11.34 -2.37 -0.27
CA VAL A 537 -11.19 -3.00 -1.60
C VAL A 537 -12.30 -2.54 -2.54
N ARG A 538 -13.56 -2.61 -2.08
CA ARG A 538 -14.72 -2.14 -2.85
C ARG A 538 -14.61 -0.67 -3.21
N HIS A 539 -14.25 0.17 -2.24
CA HIS A 539 -14.11 1.61 -2.46
C HIS A 539 -13.06 1.93 -3.53
N VAL A 540 -11.86 1.33 -3.44
CA VAL A 540 -10.78 1.58 -4.40
C VAL A 540 -11.15 1.08 -5.79
N MET A 541 -11.64 -0.16 -5.92
CA MET A 541 -11.93 -0.73 -7.23
C MET A 541 -13.18 -0.12 -7.89
N LYS A 542 -14.20 0.24 -7.11
CA LYS A 542 -15.35 0.99 -7.62
C LYS A 542 -14.97 2.42 -8.04
N SER A 543 -14.01 3.04 -7.35
CA SER A 543 -13.47 4.35 -7.75
C SER A 543 -12.71 4.26 -9.08
N LEU A 544 -11.93 3.19 -9.30
CA LEU A 544 -11.25 2.96 -10.58
C LEU A 544 -12.23 2.71 -11.73
N LEU A 545 -13.33 1.98 -11.47
CA LEU A 545 -14.40 1.80 -12.47
C LEU A 545 -15.12 3.12 -12.78
N ALA A 546 -15.35 3.96 -11.77
CA ALA A 546 -15.93 5.29 -11.95
C ALA A 546 -15.00 6.21 -12.76
N ASP A 547 -13.71 6.22 -12.43
CA ASP A 547 -12.67 6.95 -13.18
C ASP A 547 -12.65 6.50 -14.65
N LEU A 548 -12.75 5.19 -14.93
CA LEU A 548 -12.80 4.66 -16.29
C LEU A 548 -14.06 5.05 -17.07
N ASP A 549 -15.25 4.92 -16.46
CA ASP A 549 -16.53 5.30 -17.08
C ASP A 549 -16.60 6.83 -17.35
N ILE A 550 -16.06 7.64 -16.43
CA ILE A 550 -15.94 9.10 -16.61
C ILE A 550 -14.93 9.40 -17.70
N MET A 551 -13.76 8.73 -17.71
CA MET A 551 -12.75 8.89 -18.75
C MET A 551 -13.33 8.60 -20.13
N PHE A 552 -14.13 7.54 -20.27
CA PHE A 552 -14.81 7.24 -21.54
C PHE A 552 -15.69 8.41 -21.98
N ASN A 553 -16.44 8.99 -21.05
CA ASN A 553 -17.28 10.14 -21.34
C ASN A 553 -16.47 11.37 -21.77
N VAL A 554 -15.50 11.81 -20.96
CA VAL A 554 -14.79 13.08 -21.18
C VAL A 554 -13.75 13.00 -22.29
N ALA A 555 -13.25 11.81 -22.62
CA ALA A 555 -12.33 11.60 -23.72
C ALA A 555 -13.02 11.27 -25.05
N GLY A 556 -14.34 11.10 -25.08
CA GLY A 556 -15.09 10.76 -26.30
C GLY A 556 -14.97 9.29 -26.72
N ILE A 557 -14.79 8.38 -25.76
CA ILE A 557 -14.69 6.93 -26.01
C ILE A 557 -16.06 6.30 -25.74
N GLN A 558 -16.57 5.56 -26.71
CA GLN A 558 -17.89 4.91 -26.63
C GLN A 558 -17.79 3.47 -26.10
N ASN A 559 -16.71 2.75 -26.43
CA ASN A 559 -16.55 1.37 -25.97
C ASN A 559 -15.08 0.94 -25.96
N VAL A 560 -14.79 -0.14 -25.23
CA VAL A 560 -13.44 -0.70 -25.08
C VAL A 560 -12.81 -1.08 -26.43
N GLY A 561 -13.61 -1.53 -27.40
CA GLY A 561 -13.13 -1.93 -28.72
C GLY A 561 -12.50 -0.80 -29.54
N GLN A 562 -12.84 0.47 -29.26
CA GLN A 562 -12.18 1.63 -29.90
C GLN A 562 -10.73 1.81 -29.44
N LEU A 563 -10.37 1.23 -28.30
CA LEU A 563 -9.06 1.41 -27.67
C LEU A 563 -8.10 0.28 -28.03
N ILE A 564 -8.53 -0.99 -27.97
CA ILE A 564 -7.61 -2.14 -28.05
C ILE A 564 -6.76 -2.08 -29.33
N GLY A 565 -5.44 -1.91 -29.15
CA GLY A 565 -4.46 -1.82 -30.25
C GLY A 565 -4.53 -0.55 -31.08
N ASN A 566 -5.40 0.41 -30.74
CA ASN A 566 -5.57 1.65 -31.48
C ASN A 566 -4.69 2.77 -30.91
N ARG A 567 -3.47 2.87 -31.45
CA ARG A 567 -2.49 3.89 -31.06
C ARG A 567 -2.85 5.31 -31.49
N GLU A 568 -3.87 5.52 -32.34
CA GLU A 568 -4.31 6.88 -32.72
C GLU A 568 -4.87 7.68 -31.54
N TRP A 569 -5.28 7.00 -30.47
CA TRP A 569 -5.66 7.62 -29.21
C TRP A 569 -4.47 8.15 -28.40
N LEU A 570 -3.23 7.94 -28.85
CA LEU A 570 -2.03 8.28 -28.11
C LEU A 570 -1.10 9.22 -28.90
N ASP A 571 -0.66 10.29 -28.25
CA ASP A 571 0.56 11.03 -28.62
C ASP A 571 1.72 10.46 -27.78
N SER A 572 2.70 9.85 -28.44
CA SER A 572 3.76 9.07 -27.79
C SER A 572 5.14 9.66 -28.06
N HIS A 573 5.89 9.90 -26.98
CA HIS A 573 7.31 10.26 -27.10
C HIS A 573 8.19 9.03 -27.42
N PRO A 574 9.40 9.21 -27.97
CA PRO A 574 10.33 8.11 -28.19
C PRO A 574 10.72 7.36 -26.91
N ALA A 575 11.06 6.07 -27.05
CA ALA A 575 11.59 5.28 -25.94
C ALA A 575 12.94 5.84 -25.45
N GLY A 576 13.13 5.94 -24.13
CA GLY A 576 14.38 6.41 -23.50
C GLY A 576 14.37 7.85 -22.98
N GLN A 577 13.32 8.64 -23.28
CA GLN A 577 13.17 9.96 -22.69
C GLN A 577 12.71 9.84 -21.23
N THR A 578 13.56 10.30 -20.30
CA THR A 578 13.17 10.37 -18.88
C THR A 578 12.13 11.47 -18.70
N MET A 579 10.87 11.08 -18.50
CA MET A 579 9.76 12.03 -18.40
C MET A 579 9.59 12.64 -16.99
N ILE A 580 10.16 12.00 -15.96
CA ILE A 580 10.13 12.46 -14.56
C ILE A 580 11.52 12.25 -13.97
N ALA A 581 12.13 13.34 -13.46
CA ALA A 581 13.47 13.35 -12.88
C ALA A 581 13.54 12.86 -11.43
N GLU A 582 12.39 12.72 -10.75
CA GLU A 582 12.35 12.33 -9.34
C GLU A 582 11.89 10.87 -9.16
N ARG A 583 12.35 10.26 -8.06
CA ARG A 583 11.71 9.08 -7.42
C ARG A 583 10.32 9.47 -6.87
N SER A 584 9.50 10.16 -7.66
CA SER A 584 8.25 10.74 -7.20
C SER A 584 7.31 9.62 -6.77
N ARG A 585 6.67 9.80 -5.61
CA ARG A 585 5.59 8.97 -5.08
C ARG A 585 4.32 9.09 -5.93
N LEU A 586 4.39 8.78 -7.24
CA LEU A 586 3.27 8.85 -8.19
C LEU A 586 2.93 7.48 -8.78
#